data_AF-A0AAE8HID3-F1
#
_entry.id   AF-A0AAE8HID3-F1
#
_cell.length_a   1.000
_cell.length_b   1.000
_cell.length_c   1.000
_cell.angle_alpha   90.00
_cell.angle_beta   90.00
_cell.angle_gamma   90.00
#
_symmetry.space_group_name_H-M   'P 1'
#
loop_
_entity.id
_entity.type
_entity.pdbx_description
1 polymer ?
#
loop_
_entity_poly.entity_id
_entity_poly.type
_entity_poly.pdbx_seq_one_letter_code
_entity_poly.pdbx_strand_id
1 'polypeptide(L)'
;MSFLALFVSLPTKASTGRMRVWRSVKAQGCATLRDGVYLLPDSADSAATLGEVAAQAVEVGGSGQVYRLSGCDEAQKAALRALFDRGEEYASIAEEIKALGRNLASPDGADAMRKLQPLVRRFEQVNRIDFFPGEAQRQTLSLLDDLRDAITRRMSPDEPTARQTDIPRLNRADYQGRTWATRARPWVDRLASAWLIRRFIDPSARIVWLASPSDCRNGWLGFDFDGAAFSHVGTKVTFETLLASFGLDSAPALVRLGKLVHCLDLGGLPVAEALGIESLLAGLRASEPDDDALLARACEIFDWLLKSYEDKTT
;
A
#
# COMPACT_ATOMS: atom_id res chain seq x y z
N MET A 1 10.10 -22.27 -14.30
CA MET A 1 9.45 -20.99 -14.68
C MET A 1 9.62 -20.77 -16.16
N SER A 2 8.57 -20.34 -16.84
CA SER A 2 8.56 -20.06 -18.28
C SER A 2 8.41 -18.56 -18.52
N PHE A 3 8.90 -18.09 -19.65
CA PHE A 3 8.81 -16.70 -20.09
C PHE A 3 8.19 -16.65 -21.49
N LEU A 4 7.66 -15.50 -21.86
CA LEU A 4 7.26 -15.17 -23.22
C LEU A 4 8.33 -14.26 -23.83
N ALA A 5 8.82 -14.61 -25.01
CA ALA A 5 9.72 -13.78 -25.81
C ALA A 5 8.96 -13.17 -26.98
N LEU A 6 9.01 -11.86 -27.06
CA LEU A 6 8.70 -11.11 -28.25
C LEU A 6 9.97 -10.99 -29.11
N PHE A 7 9.93 -11.57 -30.30
CA PHE A 7 10.89 -11.34 -31.37
C PHE A 7 10.34 -10.25 -32.28
N VAL A 8 11.05 -9.12 -32.34
CA VAL A 8 10.64 -7.97 -33.14
C VAL A 8 11.75 -7.52 -34.07
N SER A 9 11.38 -7.23 -35.32
CA SER A 9 12.25 -6.62 -36.32
C SER A 9 11.55 -5.39 -36.86
N LEU A 10 12.25 -4.26 -36.91
CA LEU A 10 11.67 -2.97 -37.28
C LEU A 10 12.48 -2.31 -38.41
N PRO A 11 11.83 -1.71 -39.42
CA PRO A 11 12.52 -1.05 -40.52
C PRO A 11 13.43 0.08 -40.03
N THR A 12 14.65 0.18 -40.56
CA THR A 12 15.61 1.24 -40.21
C THR A 12 15.12 2.64 -40.58
N LYS A 13 14.23 2.75 -41.57
CA LYS A 13 13.66 4.03 -42.05
C LYS A 13 12.47 4.54 -41.20
N ALA A 14 11.93 3.72 -40.29
CA ALA A 14 10.72 4.04 -39.52
C ALA A 14 11.06 4.53 -38.09
N SER A 15 11.79 5.64 -37.96
CA SER A 15 12.30 6.15 -36.67
C SER A 15 11.20 6.38 -35.62
N THR A 16 10.08 7.00 -35.99
CA THR A 16 8.93 7.26 -35.09
C THR A 16 8.24 5.97 -34.66
N GLY A 17 8.06 5.02 -35.60
CA GLY A 17 7.45 3.71 -35.31
C GLY A 17 8.32 2.88 -34.37
N ARG A 18 9.64 2.89 -34.57
CA ARG A 18 10.61 2.23 -33.68
C ARG A 18 10.55 2.74 -32.26
N MET A 19 10.52 4.06 -32.10
CA MET A 19 10.43 4.67 -30.77
C MET A 19 9.11 4.34 -30.06
N ARG A 20 7.99 4.22 -30.79
CA ARG A 20 6.70 3.82 -30.22
C ARG A 20 6.76 2.40 -29.65
N VAL A 21 7.21 1.44 -30.45
CA VAL A 21 7.35 0.03 -30.03
C VAL A 21 8.31 -0.08 -28.83
N TRP A 22 9.47 0.58 -28.89
CA TRP A 22 10.45 0.56 -27.81
C TRP A 22 9.91 1.15 -26.49
N ARG A 23 9.16 2.25 -26.55
CA ARG A 23 8.50 2.82 -25.37
C ARG A 23 7.45 1.88 -24.79
N SER A 24 6.67 1.20 -25.63
CA SER A 24 5.66 0.24 -25.19
C SER A 24 6.32 -0.93 -24.44
N VAL A 25 7.36 -1.53 -25.02
CA VAL A 25 8.18 -2.58 -24.38
C VAL A 25 8.70 -2.12 -23.01
N LYS A 26 9.31 -0.93 -22.96
CA LYS A 26 9.87 -0.38 -21.72
C LYS A 26 8.80 -0.12 -20.65
N ALA A 27 7.64 0.41 -21.05
CA ALA A 27 6.54 0.74 -20.14
C ALA A 27 5.91 -0.48 -19.48
N GLN A 28 6.02 -1.66 -20.11
CA GLN A 28 5.47 -2.93 -19.65
C GLN A 28 6.46 -3.76 -18.80
N GLY A 29 7.65 -3.24 -18.52
CA GLY A 29 8.63 -3.94 -17.70
C GLY A 29 9.42 -5.04 -18.40
N CYS A 30 9.38 -5.09 -19.74
CA CYS A 30 10.06 -6.13 -20.48
C CYS A 30 11.56 -6.13 -20.20
N ALA A 31 12.12 -7.32 -19.97
CA ALA A 31 13.56 -7.52 -19.92
C ALA A 31 14.13 -7.65 -21.35
N THR A 32 15.33 -7.14 -21.58
CA THR A 32 15.99 -7.24 -22.90
C THR A 32 16.94 -8.43 -22.89
N LEU A 33 16.63 -9.48 -23.67
CA LEU A 33 17.55 -10.61 -23.83
C LEU A 33 18.68 -10.28 -24.82
N ARG A 34 18.32 -9.60 -25.91
CA ARG A 34 19.21 -9.01 -26.92
C ARG A 34 18.41 -8.00 -27.74
N ASP A 35 19.08 -7.29 -28.64
CA ASP A 35 18.39 -6.36 -29.54
C ASP A 35 17.28 -7.07 -30.33
N GLY A 36 16.07 -6.50 -30.31
CA GLY A 36 14.87 -7.07 -30.91
C GLY A 36 14.27 -8.30 -30.19
N VAL A 37 14.75 -8.69 -29.01
CA VAL A 37 14.17 -9.80 -28.23
C VAL A 37 13.89 -9.37 -26.80
N TYR A 38 12.60 -9.34 -26.45
CA TYR A 38 12.09 -8.84 -25.18
C TYR A 38 11.32 -9.93 -24.43
N LEU A 39 11.47 -9.96 -23.10
CA LEU A 39 10.95 -11.02 -22.26
C LEU A 39 9.94 -10.48 -21.24
N LEU A 40 8.90 -11.28 -20.98
CA LEU A 40 8.04 -11.17 -19.80
C LEU A 40 7.82 -12.54 -19.16
N PRO A 41 7.56 -12.64 -17.85
CA PRO A 41 7.09 -13.88 -17.23
C PRO A 41 5.82 -14.40 -17.91
N ASP A 42 5.68 -15.71 -18.03
CA ASP A 42 4.50 -16.32 -18.67
C ASP A 42 3.24 -16.10 -17.81
N SER A 43 2.33 -15.27 -18.33
CA SER A 43 1.00 -14.99 -17.79
C SER A 43 0.05 -14.58 -18.92
N ALA A 44 -1.26 -14.65 -18.67
CA ALA A 44 -2.28 -14.21 -19.64
C ALA A 44 -2.11 -12.72 -19.99
N ASP A 45 -1.85 -11.88 -19.00
CA ASP A 45 -1.64 -10.44 -19.18
C ASP A 45 -0.38 -10.16 -20.01
N SER A 46 0.72 -10.90 -19.75
CA SER A 46 1.96 -10.77 -20.53
C SER A 46 1.75 -11.21 -21.98
N ALA A 47 0.95 -12.25 -22.22
CA ALA A 47 0.63 -12.72 -23.57
C ALA A 47 -0.18 -11.67 -24.36
N ALA A 48 -1.21 -11.08 -23.73
CA ALA A 48 -1.96 -9.97 -24.33
C ALA A 48 -1.05 -8.78 -24.64
N THR A 49 -0.25 -8.36 -23.64
CA THR A 49 0.69 -7.24 -23.75
C THR A 49 1.68 -7.43 -24.90
N LEU A 50 2.37 -8.56 -24.98
CA LEU A 50 3.34 -8.81 -26.06
C LEU A 50 2.64 -8.96 -27.41
N GLY A 51 1.41 -9.49 -27.44
CA GLY A 51 0.59 -9.55 -28.65
C GLY A 51 0.29 -8.17 -29.23
N GLU A 52 -0.08 -7.21 -28.38
CA GLU A 52 -0.29 -5.81 -28.80
C GLU A 52 1.00 -5.17 -29.35
N VAL A 53 2.13 -5.37 -28.67
CA VAL A 53 3.42 -4.85 -29.13
C VAL A 53 3.84 -5.50 -30.45
N ALA A 54 3.59 -6.80 -30.63
CA ALA A 54 3.84 -7.50 -31.89
C ALA A 54 2.99 -6.93 -33.04
N ALA A 55 1.70 -6.65 -32.78
CA ALA A 55 0.82 -6.02 -33.75
C ALA A 55 1.31 -4.61 -34.15
N GLN A 56 1.70 -3.79 -33.16
CA GLN A 56 2.28 -2.46 -33.41
C GLN A 56 3.55 -2.52 -34.28
N ALA A 57 4.37 -3.55 -34.11
CA ALA A 57 5.57 -3.76 -34.92
C ALA A 57 5.24 -4.08 -36.39
N VAL A 58 4.19 -4.89 -36.62
CA VAL A 58 3.71 -5.21 -37.97
C VAL A 58 3.11 -3.98 -38.65
N GLU A 59 2.33 -3.17 -37.92
CA GLU A 59 1.73 -1.93 -38.45
C GLU A 59 2.77 -0.93 -38.99
N VAL A 60 3.95 -0.86 -38.38
CA VAL A 60 5.04 0.03 -38.81
C VAL A 60 5.92 -0.59 -39.90
N GLY A 61 5.47 -1.69 -40.52
CA GLY A 61 6.16 -2.39 -41.61
C GLY A 61 7.26 -3.35 -41.13
N GLY A 62 7.26 -3.72 -39.85
CA GLY A 62 8.17 -4.70 -39.26
C GLY A 62 7.56 -6.10 -39.13
N SER A 63 8.11 -6.90 -38.21
CA SER A 63 7.59 -8.20 -37.83
C SER A 63 7.58 -8.34 -36.30
N GLY A 64 6.56 -8.99 -35.74
CA GLY A 64 6.47 -9.33 -34.32
C GLY A 64 5.97 -10.76 -34.14
N GLN A 65 6.68 -11.58 -33.37
CA GLN A 65 6.27 -12.96 -33.05
C GLN A 65 6.50 -13.23 -31.56
N VAL A 66 5.56 -13.93 -30.92
CA VAL A 66 5.64 -14.27 -29.51
C VAL A 66 5.83 -15.78 -29.36
N TYR A 67 6.88 -16.18 -28.65
CA TYR A 67 7.17 -17.57 -28.34
C TYR A 67 7.27 -17.78 -26.84
N ARG A 68 6.89 -18.97 -26.37
CA ARG A 68 7.19 -19.38 -25.00
C ARG A 68 8.61 -19.95 -24.96
N LEU A 69 9.41 -19.48 -24.01
CA LEU A 69 10.74 -19.98 -23.73
C LEU A 69 10.87 -20.47 -22.29
N SER A 70 11.82 -21.35 -22.07
CA SER A 70 12.31 -21.73 -20.75
C SER A 70 13.81 -21.98 -20.85
N GLY A 71 14.57 -21.66 -19.80
CA GLY A 71 15.97 -22.05 -19.73
C GLY A 71 16.11 -23.57 -19.77
N CYS A 72 17.12 -24.07 -20.49
CA CYS A 72 17.38 -25.50 -20.63
C CYS A 72 17.86 -26.12 -19.30
N ASP A 73 18.50 -25.31 -18.46
CA ASP A 73 18.99 -25.68 -17.12
C ASP A 73 18.69 -24.57 -16.09
N GLU A 74 19.00 -24.83 -14.82
CA GLU A 74 18.78 -23.87 -13.73
C GLU A 74 19.66 -22.61 -13.85
N ALA A 75 20.86 -22.72 -14.42
CA ALA A 75 21.75 -21.57 -14.60
C ALA A 75 21.16 -20.58 -15.62
N GLN A 76 20.61 -21.07 -16.73
CA GLN A 76 19.93 -20.26 -17.73
C GLN A 76 18.62 -19.69 -17.21
N LYS A 77 17.85 -20.46 -16.42
CA LYS A 77 16.65 -19.92 -15.75
C LYS A 77 16.98 -18.78 -14.81
N ALA A 78 18.05 -18.92 -14.03
CA ALA A 78 18.56 -17.86 -13.16
C ALA A 78 19.03 -16.64 -13.96
N ALA A 79 19.74 -16.85 -15.07
CA ALA A 79 20.19 -15.76 -15.95
C ALA A 79 19.01 -15.00 -16.56
N LEU A 80 17.97 -15.69 -17.04
CA LEU A 80 16.75 -15.05 -17.56
C LEU A 80 16.03 -14.25 -16.48
N ARG A 81 15.95 -14.79 -15.26
CA ARG A 81 15.36 -14.07 -14.12
C ARG A 81 16.17 -12.82 -13.74
N ALA A 82 17.49 -12.90 -13.77
CA ALA A 82 18.36 -11.78 -13.44
C ALA A 82 18.18 -10.56 -14.36
N LEU A 83 17.70 -10.76 -15.60
CA LEU A 83 17.39 -9.65 -16.51
C LEU A 83 16.22 -8.78 -16.04
N PHE A 84 15.43 -9.24 -15.06
CA PHE A 84 14.33 -8.50 -14.47
C PHE A 84 14.72 -7.78 -13.17
N ASP A 85 15.99 -7.79 -12.79
CA ASP A 85 16.44 -7.08 -11.59
C ASP A 85 16.22 -5.56 -11.73
N ARG A 86 15.53 -4.99 -10.74
CA ARG A 86 15.23 -3.56 -10.63
C ARG A 86 15.97 -2.90 -9.47
N GLY A 87 16.98 -3.58 -8.90
CA GLY A 87 17.73 -3.12 -7.74
C GLY A 87 18.30 -1.70 -7.88
N GLU A 88 18.84 -1.34 -9.06
CA GLU A 88 19.36 0.01 -9.30
C GLU A 88 18.27 1.10 -9.30
N GLU A 89 17.09 0.79 -9.86
CA GLU A 89 15.96 1.73 -9.89
C GLU A 89 15.46 2.00 -8.46
N TYR A 90 15.33 0.95 -7.65
CA TYR A 90 15.00 1.09 -6.23
C TYR A 90 16.08 1.79 -5.42
N ALA A 91 17.37 1.52 -5.69
CA ALA A 91 18.49 2.15 -5.00
C ALA A 91 18.54 3.66 -5.28
N SER A 92 18.27 4.08 -6.53
CA SER A 92 18.14 5.49 -6.87
C SER A 92 17.01 6.17 -6.10
N ILE A 93 15.84 5.53 -6.01
CA ILE A 93 14.71 6.06 -5.23
C ILE A 93 15.07 6.13 -3.74
N ALA A 94 15.70 5.09 -3.19
CA ALA A 94 16.14 5.04 -1.80
C ALA A 94 17.10 6.17 -1.43
N GLU A 95 18.06 6.50 -2.30
CA GLU A 95 18.98 7.61 -2.06
C GLU A 95 18.28 8.97 -2.06
N GLU A 96 17.30 9.17 -2.95
CA GLU A 96 16.49 10.39 -2.96
C GLU A 96 15.61 10.52 -1.71
N ILE A 97 15.03 9.42 -1.23
CA ILE A 97 14.29 9.36 0.04
C ILE A 97 15.21 9.74 1.20
N LYS A 98 16.39 9.13 1.31
CA LYS A 98 17.36 9.47 2.37
C LYS A 98 17.81 10.92 2.29
N ALA A 99 18.02 11.46 1.08
CA ALA A 99 18.39 12.86 0.89
C ALA A 99 17.26 13.81 1.32
N LEU A 100 16.01 13.49 1.00
CA LEU A 100 14.84 14.25 1.48
C LEU A 100 14.74 14.18 3.01
N GLY A 101 14.95 12.99 3.59
CA GLY A 101 15.04 12.75 5.04
C GLY A 101 16.09 13.61 5.76
N ARG A 102 17.30 13.73 5.20
CA ARG A 102 18.37 14.58 5.77
C ARG A 102 18.03 16.08 5.70
N ASN A 103 17.35 16.50 4.64
CA ASN A 103 17.01 17.90 4.36
C ASN A 103 15.66 18.34 4.94
N LEU A 104 15.05 17.51 5.79
CA LEU A 104 13.81 17.84 6.48
C LEU A 104 13.94 19.01 7.48
N ALA A 105 15.08 19.68 7.59
CA ALA A 105 15.29 20.80 8.50
C ALA A 105 14.31 21.99 8.33
N SER A 106 13.55 22.07 7.23
CA SER A 106 12.53 23.11 7.02
C SER A 106 11.30 22.87 7.92
N PRO A 107 10.73 23.91 8.55
CA PRO A 107 9.56 23.80 9.44
C PRO A 107 8.23 23.48 8.72
N ASP A 108 8.20 23.50 7.39
CA ASP A 108 6.98 23.25 6.61
C ASP A 108 6.84 21.77 6.20
N GLY A 109 6.10 21.00 7.00
CA GLY A 109 5.81 19.60 6.72
C GLY A 109 4.95 19.38 5.46
N ALA A 110 4.13 20.36 5.06
CA ALA A 110 3.32 20.25 3.84
C ALA A 110 4.20 20.30 2.58
N ASP A 111 5.27 21.09 2.60
CA ASP A 111 6.27 21.10 1.52
C ASP A 111 7.05 19.78 1.46
N ALA A 112 7.40 19.20 2.60
CA ALA A 112 8.05 17.88 2.65
C ALA A 112 7.14 16.78 2.09
N MET A 113 5.84 16.79 2.43
CA MET A 113 4.87 15.84 1.86
C MET A 113 4.73 16.02 0.34
N ARG A 114 4.67 17.25 -0.16
CA ARG A 114 4.63 17.55 -1.60
C ARG A 114 5.86 16.99 -2.34
N LYS A 115 7.04 17.00 -1.70
CA LYS A 115 8.29 16.44 -2.24
C LYS A 115 8.36 14.91 -2.13
N LEU A 116 7.68 14.31 -1.16
CA LEU A 116 7.58 12.85 -1.02
C LEU A 116 6.70 12.22 -2.11
N GLN A 117 5.59 12.88 -2.47
CA GLN A 117 4.61 12.35 -3.44
C GLN A 117 5.21 11.88 -4.79
N PRO A 118 6.12 12.64 -5.44
CA PRO A 118 6.81 12.16 -6.64
C PRO A 118 7.63 10.88 -6.43
N LEU A 119 8.26 10.70 -5.26
CA LEU A 119 9.04 9.51 -4.94
C LEU A 119 8.14 8.28 -4.75
N VAL A 120 6.99 8.46 -4.09
CA VAL A 120 5.96 7.41 -3.97
C VAL A 120 5.50 6.96 -5.36
N ARG A 121 5.13 7.89 -6.24
CA ARG A 121 4.70 7.57 -7.61
C ARG A 121 5.77 6.84 -8.42
N ARG A 122 7.04 7.22 -8.25
CA ARG A 122 8.16 6.52 -8.91
C ARG A 122 8.33 5.12 -8.38
N PHE A 123 8.25 4.92 -7.06
CA PHE A 123 8.28 3.60 -6.45
C PHE A 123 7.14 2.72 -6.97
N GLU A 124 5.91 3.23 -7.00
CA GLU A 124 4.75 2.51 -7.54
C GLU A 124 4.94 2.15 -9.02
N GLN A 125 5.52 3.05 -9.82
CA GLN A 125 5.80 2.79 -11.23
C GLN A 125 6.78 1.62 -11.41
N VAL A 126 7.86 1.58 -10.63
CA VAL A 126 8.84 0.47 -10.65
C VAL A 126 8.20 -0.81 -10.13
N ASN A 127 7.50 -0.74 -9.00
CA ASN A 127 6.85 -1.88 -8.36
C ASN A 127 5.79 -2.53 -9.25
N ARG A 128 5.07 -1.76 -10.07
CA ARG A 128 4.09 -2.27 -11.04
C ARG A 128 4.71 -3.15 -12.12
N ILE A 129 5.98 -2.89 -12.47
CA ILE A 129 6.70 -3.62 -13.52
C ILE A 129 7.77 -4.56 -12.94
N ASP A 130 7.77 -4.76 -11.62
CA ASP A 130 8.66 -5.66 -10.91
C ASP A 130 7.97 -7.01 -10.72
N PHE A 131 8.39 -7.99 -11.50
CA PHE A 131 7.84 -9.33 -11.45
C PHE A 131 8.50 -10.22 -10.38
N PHE A 132 9.61 -9.76 -9.79
CA PHE A 132 10.42 -10.53 -8.86
C PHE A 132 10.90 -9.66 -7.70
N PRO A 133 9.97 -9.15 -6.87
CA PRO A 133 10.30 -8.22 -5.80
C PRO A 133 11.34 -8.80 -4.84
N GLY A 134 12.44 -8.05 -4.70
CA GLY A 134 13.63 -8.44 -3.96
C GLY A 134 13.79 -7.68 -2.64
N GLU A 135 15.01 -7.74 -2.10
CA GLU A 135 15.35 -7.01 -0.87
C GLU A 135 15.41 -5.49 -1.09
N ALA A 136 15.91 -5.04 -2.25
CA ALA A 136 15.97 -3.62 -2.60
C ALA A 136 14.58 -2.96 -2.56
N GLN A 137 13.55 -3.63 -3.10
CA GLN A 137 12.16 -3.17 -3.04
C GLN A 137 11.68 -3.00 -1.59
N ARG A 138 11.92 -4.00 -0.73
CA ARG A 138 11.51 -3.97 0.69
C ARG A 138 12.22 -2.86 1.46
N GLN A 139 13.52 -2.69 1.24
CA GLN A 139 14.31 -1.64 1.87
C GLN A 139 13.82 -0.24 1.45
N THR A 140 13.56 -0.03 0.15
CA THR A 140 13.04 1.25 -0.34
C THR A 140 11.64 1.55 0.20
N LEU A 141 10.77 0.54 0.30
CA LEU A 141 9.45 0.69 0.91
C LEU A 141 9.56 1.10 2.39
N SER A 142 10.39 0.40 3.17
CA SER A 142 10.64 0.76 4.58
C SER A 142 11.10 2.22 4.72
N LEU A 143 12.00 2.68 3.87
CA LEU A 143 12.48 4.07 3.89
C LEU A 143 11.38 5.07 3.53
N LEU A 144 10.48 4.74 2.59
CA LEU A 144 9.32 5.58 2.26
C LEU A 144 8.38 5.70 3.45
N ASP A 145 8.06 4.57 4.08
CA ASP A 145 7.15 4.52 5.21
C ASP A 145 7.72 5.30 6.41
N ASP A 146 9.00 5.07 6.76
CA ASP A 146 9.70 5.79 7.83
C ASP A 146 9.70 7.31 7.60
N LEU A 147 9.95 7.74 6.36
CA LEU A 147 9.99 9.16 6.00
C LEU A 147 8.59 9.79 6.03
N ARG A 148 7.57 9.08 5.55
CA ARG A 148 6.18 9.53 5.64
C ARG A 148 5.82 9.75 7.10
N ASP A 149 6.08 8.78 7.96
CA ASP A 149 5.78 8.86 9.39
C ASP A 149 6.52 10.02 10.08
N ALA A 150 7.76 10.28 9.67
CA ALA A 150 8.53 11.43 10.18
C ALA A 150 7.91 12.78 9.75
N ILE A 151 7.39 12.88 8.53
CA ILE A 151 6.70 14.08 8.03
C ILE A 151 5.36 14.25 8.73
N THR A 152 4.55 13.20 8.84
CA THR A 152 3.21 13.27 9.45
C THR A 152 3.31 13.65 10.93
N ARG A 153 4.25 13.05 11.69
CA ARG A 153 4.52 13.44 13.09
C ARG A 153 4.86 14.91 13.28
N ARG A 154 5.48 15.56 12.29
CA ARG A 154 5.80 16.99 12.36
C ARG A 154 4.62 17.88 11.99
N MET A 155 3.77 17.42 11.08
CA MET A 155 2.54 18.13 10.70
C MET A 155 1.44 17.99 11.75
N SER A 156 1.45 16.89 12.49
CA SER A 156 0.49 16.56 13.54
C SER A 156 1.24 16.02 14.76
N PRO A 157 1.80 16.89 15.64
CA PRO A 157 2.57 16.46 16.81
C PRO A 157 1.78 15.62 17.82
N ASP A 158 0.46 15.56 17.69
CA ASP A 158 -0.44 14.74 18.52
C ASP A 158 -0.73 13.34 17.93
N GLU A 159 -0.08 12.94 16.83
CA GLU A 159 -0.20 11.59 16.28
C GLU A 159 0.58 10.53 17.06
N PRO A 160 -0.02 9.35 17.29
CA PRO A 160 0.60 8.32 18.10
C PRO A 160 1.91 7.81 17.51
N THR A 161 2.94 7.72 18.35
CA THR A 161 4.19 7.03 18.04
C THR A 161 4.04 5.54 18.35
N ALA A 162 4.40 4.69 17.40
CA ALA A 162 4.37 3.25 17.62
C ALA A 162 5.27 2.84 18.79
N ARG A 163 4.70 2.13 19.78
CA ARG A 163 5.47 1.56 20.89
C ARG A 163 6.17 0.29 20.43
N GLN A 164 7.45 0.12 20.75
CA GLN A 164 8.13 -1.18 20.61
C GLN A 164 7.86 -2.03 21.84
N THR A 165 6.67 -2.63 21.92
CA THR A 165 6.26 -3.53 23.01
C THR A 165 5.51 -4.73 22.43
N ASP A 166 5.48 -5.86 23.13
CA ASP A 166 4.61 -6.98 22.75
C ASP A 166 3.14 -6.58 22.90
N ILE A 167 2.29 -7.05 21.98
CA ILE A 167 0.85 -6.82 22.02
C ILE A 167 0.23 -7.86 22.97
N PRO A 168 -0.31 -7.46 24.14
CA PRO A 168 -0.87 -8.41 25.10
C PRO A 168 -2.17 -9.02 24.56
N ARG A 169 -2.40 -10.30 24.85
CA ARG A 169 -3.68 -10.96 24.58
C ARG A 169 -4.68 -10.64 25.68
N LEU A 170 -5.83 -10.10 25.29
CA LEU A 170 -6.88 -9.60 26.19
C LEU A 170 -8.17 -10.39 26.01
N ASN A 171 -8.94 -10.50 27.08
CA ASN A 171 -10.26 -11.13 27.04
C ASN A 171 -11.34 -10.07 26.80
N ARG A 172 -12.13 -10.25 25.75
CA ARG A 172 -13.24 -9.34 25.39
C ARG A 172 -14.24 -9.12 26.53
N ALA A 173 -14.45 -10.13 27.38
CA ALA A 173 -15.39 -10.05 28.50
C ALA A 173 -15.06 -8.92 29.49
N ASP A 174 -13.78 -8.55 29.61
CA ASP A 174 -13.33 -7.50 30.54
C ASP A 174 -13.57 -6.08 30.00
N TYR A 175 -13.97 -5.96 28.73
CA TYR A 175 -14.06 -4.71 27.99
C TYR A 175 -15.50 -4.35 27.59
N GLN A 176 -16.52 -4.94 28.22
CA GLN A 176 -17.92 -4.68 27.89
C GLN A 176 -18.45 -3.38 28.53
N GLY A 177 -19.28 -2.64 27.80
CA GLY A 177 -19.97 -1.43 28.27
C GLY A 177 -19.02 -0.29 28.63
N ARG A 178 -17.83 -0.23 28.02
CA ARG A 178 -16.79 0.73 28.35
C ARG A 178 -16.98 2.02 27.57
N THR A 179 -16.36 3.08 28.09
CA THR A 179 -16.16 4.33 27.34
C THR A 179 -14.79 4.29 26.68
N TRP A 180 -14.78 4.41 25.36
CA TRP A 180 -13.59 4.44 24.52
C TRP A 180 -13.42 5.85 23.96
N ALA A 181 -12.21 6.39 24.00
CA ALA A 181 -11.97 7.77 23.62
C ALA A 181 -10.86 7.87 22.57
N THR A 182 -11.02 8.76 21.60
CA THR A 182 -9.99 9.10 20.61
C THR A 182 -10.15 10.53 20.13
N ARG A 183 -9.22 11.05 19.35
CA ARG A 183 -9.26 12.45 18.88
C ARG A 183 -10.43 12.68 17.91
N ALA A 184 -11.04 13.86 18.02
CA ALA A 184 -12.07 14.35 17.12
C ALA A 184 -11.57 14.48 15.68
N ARG A 185 -12.50 14.56 14.73
CA ARG A 185 -12.26 14.54 13.28
C ARG A 185 -11.45 13.31 12.86
N PRO A 186 -11.93 12.09 13.17
CA PRO A 186 -11.18 10.86 12.94
C PRO A 186 -10.86 10.62 11.47
N TRP A 187 -9.74 9.92 11.24
CA TRP A 187 -9.40 9.35 9.94
C TRP A 187 -9.57 7.84 9.96
N VAL A 188 -9.09 7.16 8.92
CA VAL A 188 -9.43 5.76 8.62
C VAL A 188 -9.11 4.81 9.76
N ASP A 189 -7.95 4.89 10.43
CA ASP A 189 -7.62 3.96 11.52
C ASP A 189 -8.51 4.15 12.75
N ARG A 190 -8.84 5.39 13.12
CA ARG A 190 -9.79 5.68 14.21
C ARG A 190 -11.20 5.21 13.88
N LEU A 191 -11.67 5.47 12.66
CA LEU A 191 -12.99 5.06 12.22
C LEU A 191 -13.11 3.54 12.20
N ALA A 192 -12.13 2.85 11.62
CA ALA A 192 -12.09 1.40 11.55
C ALA A 192 -11.95 0.78 12.96
N SER A 193 -11.11 1.35 13.82
CA SER A 193 -10.94 0.91 15.21
C SER A 193 -12.24 1.06 16.01
N ALA A 194 -12.94 2.19 15.89
CA ALA A 194 -14.22 2.40 16.54
C ALA A 194 -15.30 1.43 16.03
N TRP A 195 -15.34 1.16 14.72
CA TRP A 195 -16.20 0.13 14.13
C TRP A 195 -15.86 -1.27 14.68
N LEU A 196 -14.57 -1.64 14.70
CA LEU A 196 -14.11 -2.93 15.22
C LEU A 196 -14.48 -3.11 16.69
N ILE A 197 -14.31 -2.06 17.50
CA ILE A 197 -14.68 -2.04 18.91
C ILE A 197 -16.19 -2.33 19.04
N ARG A 198 -17.04 -1.54 18.39
CA ARG A 198 -18.51 -1.71 18.46
C ARG A 198 -19.00 -3.04 17.91
N ARG A 199 -18.31 -3.62 16.92
CA ARG A 199 -18.79 -4.83 16.25
C ARG A 199 -18.25 -6.12 16.87
N PHE A 200 -17.01 -6.12 17.31
CA PHE A 200 -16.26 -7.32 17.67
C PHE A 200 -15.55 -7.25 19.01
N ILE A 201 -15.67 -6.19 19.81
CA ILE A 201 -15.04 -6.14 21.13
C ILE A 201 -16.11 -5.85 22.18
N ASP A 202 -16.75 -4.70 22.07
CA ASP A 202 -17.72 -4.15 23.01
C ASP A 202 -18.94 -3.59 22.26
N PRO A 203 -20.00 -4.39 22.08
CA PRO A 203 -21.23 -3.96 21.41
C PRO A 203 -21.96 -2.79 22.08
N SER A 204 -21.66 -2.52 23.35
CA SER A 204 -22.23 -1.41 24.12
C SER A 204 -21.25 -0.24 24.28
N ALA A 205 -20.16 -0.21 23.51
CA ALA A 205 -19.14 0.82 23.60
C ALA A 205 -19.70 2.22 23.35
N ARG A 206 -19.42 3.13 24.29
CA ARG A 206 -19.57 4.58 24.07
C ARG A 206 -18.27 5.13 23.51
N ILE A 207 -18.32 5.73 22.32
CA ILE A 207 -17.18 6.43 21.72
C ILE A 207 -17.24 7.90 22.14
N VAL A 208 -16.10 8.48 22.51
CA VAL A 208 -15.96 9.89 22.86
C VAL A 208 -14.86 10.51 22.01
N TRP A 209 -15.18 11.63 21.37
CA TRP A 209 -14.29 12.41 20.52
C TRP A 209 -13.64 13.55 21.33
N LEU A 210 -12.33 13.48 21.49
CA LEU A 210 -11.54 14.39 22.31
C LEU A 210 -11.02 15.57 21.49
N ALA A 211 -11.00 16.77 22.08
CA ALA A 211 -10.32 17.91 21.48
C ALA A 211 -8.79 17.77 21.60
N SER A 212 -8.31 17.25 22.74
CA SER A 212 -6.91 16.92 23.01
C SER A 212 -6.78 15.52 23.64
N PRO A 213 -5.69 14.76 23.37
CA PRO A 213 -5.39 13.51 24.10
C PRO A 213 -5.45 13.63 25.63
N SER A 214 -5.07 14.80 26.16
CA SER A 214 -5.08 15.09 27.60
C SER A 214 -6.48 15.18 28.22
N ASP A 215 -7.53 15.31 27.40
CA ASP A 215 -8.93 15.31 27.86
C ASP A 215 -9.44 13.90 28.22
N CYS A 216 -8.66 12.85 27.91
CA CYS A 216 -9.00 11.47 28.22
C CYS A 216 -9.00 11.25 29.74
N ARG A 217 -10.16 10.87 30.30
CA ARG A 217 -10.34 10.71 31.75
C ARG A 217 -9.87 9.35 32.25
N ASN A 218 -9.46 9.29 33.51
CA ASN A 218 -9.17 8.03 34.20
C ASN A 218 -10.38 7.08 34.12
N GLY A 219 -10.13 5.85 33.66
CA GLY A 219 -11.16 4.82 33.45
C GLY A 219 -11.72 4.74 32.02
N TRP A 220 -11.46 5.74 31.18
CA TRP A 220 -11.74 5.65 29.73
C TRP A 220 -10.63 4.88 29.03
N LEU A 221 -10.99 4.12 27.99
CA LEU A 221 -10.05 3.39 27.16
C LEU A 221 -9.66 4.26 25.97
N GLY A 222 -8.55 4.98 26.12
CA GLY A 222 -7.98 5.73 25.01
C GLY A 222 -7.52 4.81 23.88
N PHE A 223 -7.76 5.22 22.63
CA PHE A 223 -7.18 4.58 21.46
C PHE A 223 -6.69 5.58 20.41
N ASP A 224 -5.63 5.22 19.69
CA ASP A 224 -5.06 5.96 18.56
C ASP A 224 -4.58 7.40 18.86
N PHE A 225 -3.86 7.55 19.97
CA PHE A 225 -3.05 8.73 20.31
C PHE A 225 -1.95 8.35 21.32
N ASP A 226 -0.97 9.23 21.51
CA ASP A 226 0.13 8.99 22.45
C ASP A 226 -0.36 8.91 23.90
N GLY A 227 -0.01 7.82 24.59
CA GLY A 227 -0.48 7.57 25.95
C GLY A 227 -1.75 6.73 26.04
N ALA A 228 -2.42 6.46 24.91
CA ALA A 228 -3.60 5.62 24.85
C ALA A 228 -3.35 4.18 25.33
N ALA A 229 -4.42 3.50 25.74
CA ALA A 229 -4.40 2.08 26.08
C ALA A 229 -4.14 1.21 24.84
N PHE A 230 -4.68 1.63 23.70
CA PHE A 230 -4.47 1.00 22.40
C PHE A 230 -3.90 2.00 21.41
N SER A 231 -2.79 1.68 20.77
CA SER A 231 -2.13 2.60 19.84
C SER A 231 -1.29 1.79 18.85
N HIS A 232 -0.49 2.47 18.04
CA HIS A 232 0.41 1.81 17.11
C HIS A 232 1.45 1.00 17.90
N VAL A 233 1.75 -0.22 17.45
CA VAL A 233 2.74 -1.09 18.07
C VAL A 233 3.62 -1.71 16.98
N GLY A 234 4.92 -1.44 17.02
CA GLY A 234 5.83 -1.80 15.94
C GLY A 234 5.35 -1.22 14.60
N THR A 235 5.11 -2.09 13.62
CA THR A 235 4.57 -1.71 12.29
C THR A 235 3.05 -1.84 12.21
N LYS A 236 2.32 -1.95 13.33
CA LYS A 236 0.87 -2.13 13.32
C LYS A 236 0.15 -0.84 13.65
N VAL A 237 -0.85 -0.50 12.84
CA VAL A 237 -1.82 0.57 13.16
C VAL A 237 -2.72 0.17 14.33
N THR A 238 -3.45 1.10 14.93
CA THR A 238 -4.30 0.80 16.10
C THR A 238 -5.31 -0.30 15.80
N PHE A 239 -5.89 -0.32 14.59
CA PHE A 239 -6.82 -1.38 14.17
C PHE A 239 -6.17 -2.77 14.22
N GLU A 240 -4.96 -2.91 13.69
CA GLU A 240 -4.21 -4.17 13.71
C GLU A 240 -3.78 -4.55 15.13
N THR A 241 -3.40 -3.57 15.95
CA THR A 241 -3.11 -3.77 17.37
C THR A 241 -4.33 -4.32 18.10
N LEU A 242 -5.53 -3.79 17.84
CA LEU A 242 -6.79 -4.28 18.41
C LEU A 242 -7.11 -5.70 17.92
N LEU A 243 -6.91 -6.01 16.63
CA LEU A 243 -7.11 -7.36 16.11
C LEU A 243 -6.25 -8.39 16.85
N ALA A 244 -4.95 -8.10 16.98
CA ALA A 244 -4.00 -8.96 17.68
C ALA A 244 -4.31 -9.07 19.18
N SER A 245 -4.65 -7.94 19.82
CA SER A 245 -4.97 -7.90 21.25
C SER A 245 -6.18 -8.76 21.60
N PHE A 246 -7.21 -8.79 20.76
CA PHE A 246 -8.48 -9.49 21.06
C PHE A 246 -8.70 -10.80 20.30
N GLY A 247 -7.75 -11.21 19.46
CA GLY A 247 -7.86 -12.49 18.75
C GLY A 247 -8.75 -12.54 17.56
N LEU A 248 -8.81 -11.42 16.88
CA LEU A 248 -9.55 -11.25 15.65
C LEU A 248 -8.64 -11.41 14.42
N ASP A 249 -7.32 -11.52 14.64
CA ASP A 249 -6.29 -11.74 13.63
C ASP A 249 -6.28 -13.15 13.03
N SER A 250 -7.08 -14.09 13.57
CA SER A 250 -7.32 -15.39 12.94
C SER A 250 -8.38 -15.36 11.84
N ALA A 251 -9.16 -14.27 11.72
CA ALA A 251 -10.21 -14.14 10.71
C ALA A 251 -9.64 -13.51 9.42
N PRO A 252 -9.56 -14.22 8.29
CA PRO A 252 -8.88 -13.71 7.08
C PRO A 252 -9.47 -12.42 6.54
N ALA A 253 -10.79 -12.25 6.60
CA ALA A 253 -11.48 -11.05 6.14
C ALA A 253 -11.11 -9.81 6.98
N LEU A 254 -10.99 -9.96 8.32
CA LEU A 254 -10.54 -8.88 9.20
C LEU A 254 -9.05 -8.56 8.99
N VAL A 255 -8.21 -9.56 8.76
CA VAL A 255 -6.79 -9.34 8.42
C VAL A 255 -6.65 -8.58 7.10
N ARG A 256 -7.48 -8.90 6.10
CA ARG A 256 -7.50 -8.17 4.83
C ARG A 256 -7.96 -6.72 5.01
N LEU A 257 -8.98 -6.49 5.84
CA LEU A 257 -9.41 -5.15 6.21
C LEU A 257 -8.30 -4.39 6.95
N GLY A 258 -7.55 -5.06 7.82
CA GLY A 258 -6.38 -4.48 8.48
C GLY A 258 -5.32 -3.99 7.50
N LYS A 259 -5.04 -4.75 6.43
CA LYS A 259 -4.12 -4.32 5.36
C LYS A 259 -4.62 -3.08 4.62
N LEU A 260 -5.93 -2.99 4.36
CA LEU A 260 -6.53 -1.80 3.76
C LEU A 260 -6.39 -0.59 4.68
N VAL A 261 -6.75 -0.72 5.96
CA VAL A 261 -6.64 0.36 6.94
C VAL A 261 -5.19 0.82 7.09
N HIS A 262 -4.25 -0.13 7.22
CA HIS A 262 -2.82 0.13 7.26
C HIS A 262 -2.35 0.93 6.03
N CYS A 263 -2.72 0.47 4.83
CA CYS A 263 -2.42 1.15 3.56
C CYS A 263 -3.01 2.57 3.48
N LEU A 264 -4.13 2.85 4.12
CA LEU A 264 -4.77 4.16 4.08
C LEU A 264 -4.30 5.12 5.19
N ASP A 265 -3.82 4.58 6.30
CA ASP A 265 -3.42 5.37 7.47
C ASP A 265 -1.90 5.63 7.50
N LEU A 266 -1.13 4.55 7.42
CA LEU A 266 0.34 4.60 7.42
C LEU A 266 0.94 4.37 6.04
N GLY A 267 0.17 3.93 5.03
CA GLY A 267 0.63 3.52 3.70
C GLY A 267 1.26 2.13 3.65
N GLY A 268 2.19 1.88 2.74
CA GLY A 268 2.81 0.55 2.56
C GLY A 268 2.36 -0.17 1.30
N LEU A 269 2.24 -1.51 1.36
CA LEU A 269 1.89 -2.33 0.19
C LEU A 269 0.52 -1.94 -0.38
N PRO A 270 0.43 -1.59 -1.67
CA PRO A 270 -0.80 -1.10 -2.26
C PRO A 270 -1.89 -2.17 -2.24
N VAL A 271 -3.07 -1.78 -1.78
CA VAL A 271 -4.30 -2.57 -1.86
C VAL A 271 -5.14 -2.04 -3.01
N ALA A 272 -5.62 -2.91 -3.91
CA ALA A 272 -6.25 -2.52 -5.17
C ALA A 272 -7.45 -1.56 -4.97
N GLU A 273 -8.24 -1.79 -3.92
CA GLU A 273 -9.40 -0.99 -3.55
C GLU A 273 -9.10 0.30 -2.77
N ALA A 274 -7.84 0.54 -2.35
CA ALA A 274 -7.48 1.62 -1.44
C ALA A 274 -7.93 3.01 -1.92
N LEU A 275 -7.56 3.41 -3.15
CA LEU A 275 -7.88 4.73 -3.70
C LEU A 275 -9.39 5.02 -3.75
N GLY A 276 -10.19 3.98 -4.04
CA GLY A 276 -11.65 4.11 -4.08
C GLY A 276 -12.23 4.34 -2.69
N ILE A 277 -11.76 3.58 -1.69
CA ILE A 277 -12.21 3.71 -0.30
C ILE A 277 -11.73 5.03 0.32
N GLU A 278 -10.50 5.44 0.03
CA GLU A 278 -9.98 6.74 0.44
C GLU A 278 -10.87 7.88 -0.05
N SER A 279 -11.24 7.86 -1.33
CA SER A 279 -12.10 8.89 -1.93
C SER A 279 -13.48 8.96 -1.26
N LEU A 280 -14.07 7.81 -0.94
CA LEU A 280 -15.36 7.73 -0.24
C LEU A 280 -15.25 8.27 1.19
N LEU A 281 -14.25 7.84 1.97
CA LEU A 281 -14.04 8.29 3.34
C LEU A 281 -13.68 9.79 3.42
N ALA A 282 -12.88 10.29 2.46
CA ALA A 282 -12.57 11.71 2.33
C ALA A 282 -13.84 12.54 2.10
N GLY A 283 -14.69 12.13 1.15
CA GLY A 283 -15.96 12.78 0.85
C GLY A 283 -16.91 12.78 2.04
N LEU A 284 -17.00 11.64 2.75
CA LEU A 284 -17.81 11.51 3.96
C LEU A 284 -17.34 12.46 5.07
N ARG A 285 -16.03 12.47 5.38
CA ARG A 285 -15.46 13.36 6.40
C ARG A 285 -15.62 14.84 6.04
N ALA A 286 -15.57 15.19 4.76
CA ALA A 286 -15.80 16.56 4.30
C ALA A 286 -17.27 17.00 4.43
N SER A 287 -18.20 16.04 4.32
CA SER A 287 -19.64 16.31 4.33
C SER A 287 -20.24 16.29 5.74
N GLU A 288 -19.68 15.50 6.66
CA GLU A 288 -20.20 15.35 8.01
C GLU A 288 -19.35 16.11 9.05
N PRO A 289 -19.89 17.19 9.66
CA PRO A 289 -19.19 17.92 10.73
C PRO A 289 -19.29 17.24 12.10
N ASP A 290 -20.29 16.37 12.30
CA ASP A 290 -20.51 15.61 13.52
C ASP A 290 -19.80 14.24 13.45
N ASP A 291 -18.94 13.95 14.42
CA ASP A 291 -18.09 12.76 14.38
C ASP A 291 -18.87 11.45 14.68
N ASP A 292 -19.99 11.51 15.40
CA ASP A 292 -20.85 10.34 15.63
C ASP A 292 -21.62 9.97 14.36
N ALA A 293 -22.15 10.96 13.64
CA ALA A 293 -22.76 10.78 12.33
C ALA A 293 -21.74 10.25 11.30
N LEU A 294 -20.54 10.82 11.27
CA LEU A 294 -19.42 10.36 10.45
C LEU A 294 -19.10 8.89 10.74
N LEU A 295 -18.95 8.51 12.01
CA LEU A 295 -18.69 7.12 12.39
C LEU A 295 -19.83 6.19 11.96
N ALA A 296 -21.09 6.58 12.16
CA ALA A 296 -22.23 5.74 11.78
C ALA A 296 -22.22 5.41 10.28
N ARG A 297 -21.93 6.39 9.43
CA ARG A 297 -21.82 6.20 7.98
C ARG A 297 -20.58 5.39 7.57
N ALA A 298 -19.44 5.63 8.22
CA ALA A 298 -18.23 4.86 7.97
C ALA A 298 -18.41 3.37 8.35
N CYS A 299 -19.18 3.08 9.41
CA CYS A 299 -19.51 1.71 9.80
C CYS A 299 -20.22 0.93 8.68
N GLU A 300 -21.13 1.57 7.94
CA GLU A 300 -21.81 0.92 6.79
C GLU A 300 -20.80 0.48 5.71
N ILE A 301 -19.81 1.34 5.42
CA ILE A 301 -18.74 1.04 4.46
C ILE A 301 -17.90 -0.16 4.93
N PHE A 302 -17.49 -0.18 6.21
CA PHE A 302 -16.71 -1.29 6.77
C PHE A 302 -17.50 -2.59 6.81
N ASP A 303 -18.81 -2.54 7.09
CA ASP A 303 -19.68 -3.73 7.03
C ASP A 303 -19.75 -4.30 5.60
N TRP A 304 -19.88 -3.45 4.57
CA TRP A 304 -19.86 -3.91 3.17
C TRP A 304 -18.51 -4.45 2.73
N LEU A 305 -17.41 -3.81 3.16
CA LEU A 305 -16.06 -4.28 2.89
C LEU A 305 -15.80 -5.65 3.52
N LEU A 306 -16.17 -5.80 4.80
CA LEU A 306 -16.04 -7.08 5.50
C LEU A 306 -16.81 -8.17 4.75
N LYS A 307 -18.07 -7.91 4.38
CA LYS A 307 -18.90 -8.87 3.64
C LYS A 307 -18.27 -9.26 2.30
N SER A 308 -17.76 -8.28 1.55
CA SER A 308 -17.05 -8.51 0.28
C SER A 308 -15.80 -9.37 0.44
N TYR A 309 -15.08 -9.24 1.56
CA TYR A 309 -13.88 -10.03 1.83
C TYR A 309 -14.20 -11.47 2.28
N GLU A 310 -15.29 -11.68 3.01
CA GLU A 310 -15.77 -13.02 3.35
C GLU A 310 -16.15 -13.81 2.08
N ASP A 311 -16.90 -13.18 1.17
CA ASP A 311 -17.38 -13.84 -0.06
C ASP A 311 -16.24 -14.21 -1.03
N LYS A 312 -15.08 -13.52 -0.95
CA LYS A 312 -13.88 -13.83 -1.75
C LYS A 312 -12.96 -14.88 -1.12
N THR A 313 -13.21 -15.26 0.13
CA THR A 313 -12.43 -16.27 0.87
C THR A 313 -13.15 -17.63 0.89
N THR A 314 -14.37 -17.69 0.35
CA THR A 314 -15.17 -18.91 0.17
C THR A 314 -15.03 -19.42 -1.26
#